data_AF-A0A2A4Q3D3-F1
#
_entry.id   AF-A0A2A4Q3D3-F1
#
_cell.length_a   1.000
_cell.length_b   1.000
_cell.length_c   1.000
_cell.angle_alpha   90.00
_cell.angle_beta   90.00
_cell.angle_gamma   90.00
#
_symmetry.space_group_name_H-M   'P 1'
#
loop_
_entity.id
_entity.type
_entity.pdbx_description
1 polymer ?
#
loop_
_entity_poly.entity_id
_entity_poly.type
_entity_poly.pdbx_seq_one_letter_code
_entity_poly.pdbx_strand_id
1 'polypeptide(L)' 'MAGDALSRVGENIATFTLIPSVHGKFDVRIDGELVASHQHLPDAHLFPDLQDLMEALNERISG' A
#
# COMPACT_ATOMS: atom_id res chain seq x y z
N MET A 1 -0.19 -8.27 4.16
CA MET A 1 0.35 -7.07 3.49
C MET A 1 0.93 -6.06 4.48
N ALA A 2 0.11 -5.31 5.24
CA ALA A 2 0.62 -4.27 6.14
C ALA A 2 1.64 -4.79 7.17
N GLY A 3 1.31 -5.88 7.86
CA GLY A 3 2.21 -6.51 8.83
C GLY A 3 3.52 -7.00 8.22
N ASP A 4 3.47 -7.54 6.99
CA ASP A 4 4.66 -8.02 6.27
C ASP A 4 5.60 -6.87 5.89
N ALA A 5 5.05 -5.77 5.38
CA ALA A 5 5.83 -4.57 5.05
C ALA A 5 6.49 -3.97 6.29
N LEU A 6 5.74 -3.82 7.38
CA LEU A 6 6.27 -3.34 8.66
C LEU A 6 7.37 -4.24 9.22
N SER A 7 7.27 -5.56 9.03
CA SER A 7 8.29 -6.49 9.51
C SER A 7 9.59 -6.42 8.70
N ARG A 8 9.53 -6.02 7.43
CA ARG A 8 10.69 -6.00 6.51
C ARG A 8 11.42 -4.67 6.49
N VAL A 9 10.68 -3.56 6.49
CA VAL A 9 11.25 -2.21 6.32
C VAL A 9 10.75 -1.22 7.39
N GLY A 10 10.16 -1.71 8.48
CA GLY A 10 9.56 -0.88 9.52
C GLY A 10 10.51 0.14 10.16
N GLU A 11 11.81 -0.13 10.17
CA GLU A 11 12.83 0.83 10.64
C GLU A 11 12.86 2.12 9.81
N ASN A 12 12.39 2.08 8.56
CA ASN A 12 12.31 3.22 7.64
C ASN A 12 10.92 3.88 7.66
N ILE A 13 9.95 3.35 8.41
CA ILE A 13 8.57 3.84 8.44
C ILE A 13 8.38 4.65 9.72
N ALA A 14 8.34 5.98 9.58
CA ALA A 14 8.10 6.87 10.72
C ALA A 14 6.70 6.70 11.34
N THR A 15 5.68 6.43 10.52
CA THR A 15 4.30 6.25 11.00
C THR A 15 3.53 5.35 10.05
N PHE A 16 2.68 4.50 10.62
CA PHE A 16 1.76 3.64 9.88
C PHE A 16 0.35 3.80 10.45
N THR A 17 -0.63 4.04 9.58
CA THR A 17 -2.03 4.26 9.98
C THR A 17 -2.98 3.40 9.14
N LEU A 18 -3.95 2.76 9.79
CA LEU A 18 -5.08 2.12 9.13
C LEU A 18 -6.30 3.03 9.24
N ILE A 19 -6.82 3.48 8.10
CA ILE A 19 -7.97 4.39 8.03
C ILE A 19 -9.17 3.58 7.49
N PRO A 20 -10.26 3.43 8.27
CA PRO A 20 -11.48 2.84 7.76
C PRO A 20 -12.04 3.66 6.59
N SER A 21 -12.37 3.00 5.49
CA SER A 21 -12.95 3.64 4.30
C SER A 21 -14.38 3.14 4.05
N VAL A 22 -15.02 3.71 3.03
CA VAL A 22 -16.33 3.22 2.56
C VAL A 22 -16.21 1.80 2.02
N HIS A 23 -17.32 1.06 2.03
CA HIS A 23 -17.36 -0.32 1.58
C HIS A 23 -16.75 -0.49 0.17
N GLY A 24 -15.91 -1.51 0.02
CA GLY A 24 -15.26 -1.85 -1.25
C GLY A 24 -14.04 -0.99 -1.61
N LYS A 25 -13.71 0.06 -0.83
CA LYS A 25 -12.49 0.84 -1.06
C LYS A 25 -11.32 0.32 -0.26
N PHE A 26 -10.21 0.14 -0.95
CA PHE A 26 -8.92 -0.18 -0.37
C PHE A 26 -7.84 0.55 -1.17
N ASP A 27 -7.13 1.48 -0.55
CA ASP A 27 -6.02 2.18 -1.17
C ASP A 27 -4.83 2.25 -0.23
N VAL A 28 -3.64 2.27 -0.81
CA VAL A 28 -2.36 2.34 -0.14
C VAL A 28 -1.73 3.67 -0.52
N ARG A 29 -1.33 4.43 0.51
CA ARG A 29 -0.63 5.70 0.33
C ARG A 29 0.67 5.71 1.10
N ILE A 30 1.71 6.30 0.50
CA ILE A 30 3.01 6.55 1.12
C ILE A 30 3.26 8.05 1.00
N ASP A 31 3.54 8.72 2.12
CA ASP A 31 3.76 10.18 2.17
C ASP A 31 2.64 11.01 1.54
N GLY A 32 1.39 10.51 1.62
CA GLY A 32 0.21 11.14 1.05
C GLY A 32 -0.03 10.84 -0.44
N GLU A 33 0.92 10.20 -1.12
CA GLU A 33 0.82 9.80 -2.52
C GLU A 33 0.11 8.44 -2.66
N LEU A 34 -0.82 8.34 -3.62
CA LEU A 34 -1.50 7.08 -3.93
C LEU A 34 -0.55 6.16 -4.71
N VAL A 35 -0.17 5.04 -4.11
CA VAL A 35 0.74 4.06 -4.74
C VAL A 35 0.00 2.86 -5.30
N ALA A 36 -1.10 2.44 -4.66
CA ALA A 36 -1.94 1.35 -5.15
C ALA A 36 -3.39 1.51 -4.69
N SER A 37 -4.35 1.05 -5.50
CA SER A 37 -5.78 1.07 -5.13
C SER A 37 -6.52 -0.13 -5.69
N HIS A 38 -7.58 -0.54 -4.98
CA HIS A 38 -8.54 -1.51 -5.47
C HIS A 38 -9.35 -0.91 -6.60
N GLN A 39 -9.30 -1.55 -7.76
CA GLN A 39 -10.01 -1.13 -8.95
C GLN A 39 -11.05 -2.18 -9.34
N HIS A 40 -12.27 -1.72 -9.55
CA HIS A 40 -13.34 -2.52 -10.15
C HIS A 40 -13.32 -2.29 -11.66
N LEU A 41 -12.95 -3.31 -12.41
CA LEU A 41 -13.07 -3.38 -13.86
C LEU A 41 -14.36 -4.14 -14.23
N PRO A 42 -14.87 -4.02 -15.48
CA PRO A 42 -16.09 -4.70 -15.90
C PRO A 42 -16.05 -6.23 -15.73
N ASP A 43 -14.87 -6.83 -15.78
CA ASP A 43 -14.61 -8.27 -15.78
C ASP A 43 -13.60 -8.73 -14.72
N ALA A 44 -13.04 -7.81 -13.92
CA ALA A 44 -12.01 -8.12 -12.95
C ALA A 44 -12.01 -7.18 -11.74
N HIS A 45 -11.49 -7.70 -10.62
CA HIS A 45 -11.19 -6.91 -9.42
C HIS A 45 -9.69 -6.92 -9.21
N LEU A 46 -9.05 -5.76 -9.34
CA LEU A 46 -7.61 -5.62 -9.11
C LEU A 46 -7.40 -5.12 -7.69
N PHE A 47 -6.86 -5.97 -6.82
CA PHE A 47 -6.49 -5.58 -5.46
C PHE A 47 -5.01 -5.20 -5.44
N PRO A 48 -4.63 -4.14 -4.69
CA PRO A 48 -3.23 -3.93 -4.34
C PRO A 48 -2.67 -5.20 -3.72
N ASP A 49 -1.44 -5.54 -4.08
CA ASP A 49 -0.73 -6.66 -3.49
C ASP A 49 0.50 -6.22 -2.67
N LEU A 50 1.17 -7.20 -2.06
CA LEU A 50 2.38 -6.93 -1.27
C LEU A 50 3.56 -6.50 -2.15
N GLN A 51 3.64 -6.97 -3.39
CA GLN A 51 4.72 -6.61 -4.30
C GLN A 51 4.63 -5.13 -4.68
N ASP A 52 3.44 -4.64 -5.04
CA ASP A 52 3.19 -3.23 -5.36
C ASP A 52 3.63 -2.31 -4.20
N LEU A 53 3.25 -2.69 -2.97
CA LEU A 53 3.63 -1.94 -1.77
C LEU A 53 5.14 -1.97 -1.53
N MET A 54 5.77 -3.14 -1.66
CA MET A 54 7.21 -3.29 -1.41
C MET A 54 8.06 -2.57 -2.47
N GLU A 55 7.65 -2.59 -3.73
CA GLU A 55 8.31 -1.85 -4.81
C GLU A 55 8.30 -0.35 -4.52
N ALA A 56 7.11 0.21 -4.24
CA ALA A 56 6.96 1.62 -3.92
C ALA A 56 7.75 2.06 -2.66
N LEU A 57 7.86 1.19 -1.65
CA LEU A 57 8.68 1.44 -0.45
C LEU A 57 10.17 1.41 -0.80
N ASN A 58 10.62 0.40 -1.55
CA ASN A 58 12.04 0.23 -1.88
C ASN A 58 12.57 1.36 -2.77
N GLU A 59 11.77 1.84 -3.71
CA GLU A 59 12.11 3.01 -4.55
C GLU A 59 12.39 4.26 -3.70
N ARG A 60 11.62 4.47 -2.63
CA ARG A 60 11.77 5.63 -1.73
C ARG A 60 12.93 5.47 -0.75
N ILE A 61 13.16 4.25 -0.26
CA ILE A 61 14.28 3.96 0.66
C ILE A 61 15.63 4.01 -0.06
N SER A 62 15.68 3.59 -1.33
CA SER A 62 16.92 3.49 -2.09
C SER A 62 17.30 4.77 -2.85
N GLY A 63 16.44 5.80 -2.83
CA GLY A 63 16.68 7.12 -3.44
C GLY A 63 17.58 8.01 -2.58
#